data_AF-A0A9W8ZQK3-F1
#
_entry.id   AF-A0A9W8ZQK3-F1
#
_cell.length_a   1.000
_cell.length_b   1.000
_cell.length_c   1.000
_cell.angle_alpha   90.00
_cell.angle_beta   90.00
_cell.angle_gamma   90.00
#
_symmetry.space_group_name_H-M   'P 1'
#
loop_
_entity.id
_entity.type
_entity.pdbx_description
1 polymer ?
#
loop_
_entity_poly.entity_id
_entity_poly.type
_entity_poly.pdbx_seq_one_letter_code
_entity_poly.pdbx_strand_id
1 'polypeptide(L)'
;MSHYNYLPNNICTPMFEERKKPNGVYDKLAHAFTGMGANAIANAELNQDFFRFNFEEAWSSNYSFRGVDSKTYTGNIFGEIVGQSNGTFIGAQGNHYIGPDPSNPKQLDDFTKTKCTIVLACPSFATPAISDLFYNQICTLSSIRDADQAEEIGSGTEVVPKEMVKSLRNSGDLDAIILTGPSLYTVMKRSKTLSNQKDQSSISPPAKRNMKKRSCAERLEDVGEPLDLPIVPNVSADDPQIFVGAEYDHRLMPDFGGPIFAFRKAKLIQPQWMNIDNELIVPWKNYDYLRPGTLIAATICIEVFVMPIVLGSNKFRKIYHALITSLKVIAESDIAITPPVPFLSAQKKVRAIQESSSQAAEALAAIDWSTPMTPLSASGSDRTLEDDEKHIPSQGLKQKKVKKQ
;
A
#
# COMPACT_ATOMS: atom_id res chain seq x y z
N MET A 1 -9.63 14.00 3.15
CA MET A 1 -8.61 13.92 2.07
C MET A 1 -9.33 13.47 0.82
N SER A 2 -9.15 14.17 -0.30
CA SER A 2 -9.64 13.69 -1.59
C SER A 2 -8.82 12.45 -1.96
N HIS A 3 -9.39 11.27 -1.79
CA HIS A 3 -8.77 10.05 -2.31
C HIS A 3 -8.80 10.14 -3.83
N TYR A 4 -7.62 10.14 -4.46
CA TYR A 4 -7.53 10.13 -5.92
C TYR A 4 -8.17 8.85 -6.45
N ASN A 5 -9.29 9.01 -7.15
CA ASN A 5 -10.01 7.91 -7.80
C ASN A 5 -9.55 7.73 -9.24
N TYR A 6 -8.26 7.42 -9.40
CA TYR A 6 -7.68 7.18 -10.71
C TYR A 6 -7.70 5.69 -11.06
N LEU A 7 -8.17 5.38 -12.27
CA LEU A 7 -8.06 4.09 -12.94
C LEU A 7 -7.56 4.33 -14.37
N PRO A 8 -6.83 3.38 -14.97
CA PRO A 8 -6.40 3.48 -16.36
C PRO A 8 -7.58 3.66 -17.31
N ASN A 9 -7.36 4.42 -18.38
CA ASN A 9 -8.35 4.80 -19.40
C ASN A 9 -9.48 5.72 -18.92
N ASN A 10 -9.52 6.14 -17.64
CA ASN A 10 -10.49 7.16 -17.19
C ASN A 10 -10.09 8.59 -17.59
N ILE A 11 -8.80 8.81 -17.85
CA ILE A 11 -8.25 10.11 -18.25
C ILE A 11 -7.40 9.88 -19.49
N CYS A 12 -7.64 10.67 -20.53
CA CYS A 12 -6.78 10.73 -21.71
C CYS A 12 -5.95 12.00 -21.64
N THR A 13 -4.63 11.85 -21.65
CA THR A 13 -3.71 12.98 -21.73
C THR A 13 -2.77 12.76 -22.92
N PRO A 14 -2.22 13.85 -23.51
CA PRO A 14 -1.24 13.72 -24.58
C PRO A 14 -0.09 12.78 -24.18
N MET A 15 0.41 12.90 -22.94
CA MET A 15 1.51 12.08 -22.44
C MET A 15 1.19 10.57 -22.46
N PHE A 16 -0.05 10.17 -22.17
CA PHE A 16 -0.46 8.77 -22.26
C PHE A 16 -0.55 8.30 -23.72
N GLU A 17 -1.04 9.14 -24.62
CA GLU A 17 -1.08 8.80 -26.05
C GLU A 17 0.31 8.72 -26.69
N GLU A 18 1.30 9.44 -26.15
CA GLU A 18 2.68 9.33 -26.65
C GLU A 18 3.30 7.96 -26.35
N ARG A 19 2.86 7.27 -25.29
CA ARG A 19 3.37 5.94 -24.92
C ARG A 19 3.07 4.88 -25.98
N LYS A 20 1.94 4.99 -26.69
CA LYS A 20 1.48 4.07 -27.75
C LYS A 20 2.00 4.40 -29.16
N LYS A 21 2.69 5.53 -29.36
CA LYS A 21 3.24 5.87 -30.69
C LYS A 21 4.19 4.74 -31.14
N PRO A 22 4.31 4.45 -32.44
CA PRO A 22 5.27 3.47 -32.94
C PRO A 22 6.70 3.76 -32.45
N ASN A 23 7.41 2.74 -31.99
CA ASN A 23 8.71 2.83 -31.31
C ASN A 23 8.68 3.65 -30.00
N GLY A 24 7.49 3.85 -29.44
CA GLY A 24 7.25 4.54 -28.19
C GLY A 24 7.61 3.70 -26.96
N VAL A 25 7.11 4.13 -25.81
CA VAL A 25 7.40 3.48 -24.53
C VAL A 25 6.86 2.04 -24.52
N TYR A 26 5.65 1.81 -25.05
CA TYR A 26 5.03 0.49 -25.04
C TYR A 26 5.74 -0.53 -25.93
N ASP A 27 6.18 -0.16 -27.13
CA ASP A 27 6.93 -1.08 -27.99
C ASP A 27 8.27 -1.48 -27.35
N LYS A 28 8.98 -0.49 -26.77
CA LYS A 28 10.24 -0.74 -26.05
C LYS A 28 10.05 -1.62 -24.82
N LEU A 29 8.98 -1.37 -24.06
CA LEU A 29 8.65 -2.14 -22.86
C LEU A 29 8.26 -3.59 -23.22
N ALA A 30 7.43 -3.78 -24.25
CA ALA A 30 7.05 -5.09 -24.75
C ALA A 30 8.28 -5.88 -25.22
N HIS A 31 9.11 -5.27 -26.07
CA HIS A 31 10.35 -5.89 -26.54
C HIS A 31 11.28 -6.27 -25.38
N ALA A 32 11.47 -5.39 -24.39
CA ALA A 32 12.29 -5.67 -23.23
C ALA A 32 11.75 -6.85 -22.41
N PHE A 33 10.44 -6.86 -22.10
CA PHE A 33 9.82 -7.93 -21.30
C PHE A 33 9.78 -9.28 -22.02
N THR A 34 9.56 -9.29 -23.34
CA THR A 34 9.69 -10.53 -24.13
C THR A 34 11.12 -11.05 -24.11
N GLY A 35 12.12 -10.17 -24.26
CA GLY A 35 13.54 -10.55 -24.26
C GLY A 35 14.08 -11.03 -22.91
N MET A 36 13.42 -10.70 -21.79
CA MET A 36 13.83 -11.12 -20.44
C MET A 36 13.62 -12.62 -20.16
N GLY A 37 12.77 -13.31 -20.94
CA GLY A 37 12.37 -14.69 -20.66
C GLY A 37 11.76 -14.82 -19.26
N ALA A 38 12.11 -15.88 -18.53
CA ALA A 38 11.61 -16.17 -17.18
C ALA A 38 11.98 -15.11 -16.12
N ASN A 39 12.89 -14.17 -16.40
CA ASN A 39 13.14 -13.05 -15.49
C ASN A 39 12.01 -12.01 -15.51
N ALA A 40 11.10 -12.08 -16.47
CA ALA A 40 9.84 -11.34 -16.46
C ALA A 40 8.72 -12.27 -15.98
N ILE A 41 7.94 -11.83 -14.98
CA ILE A 41 6.83 -12.63 -14.43
C ILE A 41 5.83 -13.03 -15.52
N ALA A 42 5.65 -12.18 -16.53
CA ALA A 42 4.79 -12.44 -17.70
C ALA A 42 5.14 -13.70 -18.50
N ASN A 43 6.39 -14.17 -18.40
CA ASN A 43 6.86 -15.35 -19.14
C ASN A 43 7.33 -16.47 -18.21
N ALA A 44 7.18 -16.32 -16.90
CA ALA A 44 7.63 -17.29 -15.92
C ALA A 44 6.52 -18.28 -15.58
N GLU A 45 6.88 -19.55 -15.39
CA GLU A 45 5.96 -20.62 -15.05
C GLU A 45 6.32 -21.28 -13.70
N LEU A 46 5.30 -21.42 -12.84
CA LEU A 46 5.43 -22.06 -11.54
C LEU A 46 5.78 -23.55 -11.73
N ASN A 47 6.75 -24.03 -10.96
CA ASN A 47 7.33 -25.38 -11.04
C ASN A 47 8.15 -25.66 -12.32
N GLN A 48 8.44 -24.65 -13.12
CA GLN A 48 9.39 -24.73 -14.23
C GLN A 48 10.56 -23.76 -14.00
N ASP A 49 10.25 -22.47 -13.83
CA ASP A 49 11.25 -21.43 -13.67
C ASP A 49 11.51 -21.09 -12.21
N PHE A 50 10.50 -21.25 -11.37
CA PHE A 50 10.58 -21.04 -9.93
C PHE A 50 9.74 -22.03 -9.14
N PHE A 51 10.22 -22.39 -7.96
CA PHE A 51 9.72 -23.48 -7.14
C PHE A 51 9.45 -23.00 -5.72
N ARG A 52 8.41 -23.56 -5.10
CA ARG A 52 8.11 -23.31 -3.69
C ARG A 52 9.27 -23.78 -2.81
N PHE A 53 9.68 -22.92 -1.88
CA PHE A 53 10.73 -23.20 -0.91
C PHE A 53 10.26 -22.83 0.51
N ASN A 54 10.04 -23.85 1.33
CA ASN A 54 9.69 -23.69 2.74
C ASN A 54 10.92 -23.23 3.54
N PHE A 55 10.74 -22.29 4.47
CA PHE A 55 11.85 -21.90 5.35
C PHE A 55 12.24 -23.07 6.26
N GLU A 56 13.53 -23.24 6.51
CA GLU A 56 14.08 -24.34 7.35
C GLU A 56 13.60 -24.27 8.81
N GLU A 57 13.07 -23.13 9.24
CA GLU A 57 12.53 -22.94 10.57
C GLU A 57 11.25 -23.77 10.77
N ALA A 58 11.40 -24.94 11.40
CA ALA A 58 10.35 -25.95 11.62
C ALA A 58 9.05 -25.44 12.25
N TRP A 59 9.05 -24.24 12.83
CA TRP A 59 7.90 -23.62 13.48
C TRP A 59 7.09 -22.68 12.57
N SER A 60 7.59 -22.34 11.38
CA SER A 60 6.90 -21.44 10.46
C SER A 60 6.48 -22.17 9.19
N SER A 61 5.18 -22.20 8.91
CA SER A 61 4.64 -22.67 7.62
C SER A 61 4.79 -21.62 6.51
N ASN A 62 5.56 -20.55 6.75
CA ASN A 62 5.85 -19.54 5.75
C ASN A 62 6.75 -20.14 4.66
N TYR A 63 6.65 -19.60 3.45
CA TYR A 63 7.52 -20.01 2.35
C TYR A 63 7.81 -18.83 1.41
N SER A 64 8.82 -19.04 0.59
CA SER A 64 9.20 -18.16 -0.51
C SER A 64 9.36 -19.01 -1.77
N PHE A 65 9.79 -18.38 -2.86
CA PHE A 65 10.10 -19.09 -4.09
C PHE A 65 11.58 -19.00 -4.42
N ARG A 66 12.12 -20.06 -5.02
CA ARG A 66 13.50 -20.13 -5.51
C ARG A 66 13.52 -20.41 -7.00
N GLY A 67 14.47 -19.79 -7.70
CA GLY A 67 14.69 -20.08 -9.11
C GLY A 67 15.35 -21.45 -9.31
N VAL A 68 15.54 -21.84 -10.57
CA VAL A 68 16.30 -23.05 -10.95
C VAL A 68 17.71 -23.07 -10.33
N ASP A 69 18.30 -21.90 -10.09
CA ASP A 69 19.61 -21.73 -9.46
C ASP A 69 19.62 -21.90 -7.92
N SER A 70 18.48 -22.31 -7.33
CA SER A 70 18.27 -22.46 -5.89
C SER A 70 18.48 -21.18 -5.06
N LYS A 71 18.57 -20.00 -5.69
CA LYS A 71 18.51 -18.70 -4.99
C LYS A 71 17.07 -18.23 -4.91
N THR A 72 16.81 -17.27 -4.02
CA THR A 72 15.51 -16.60 -3.95
C THR A 72 15.13 -16.09 -5.34
N TYR A 73 13.97 -16.51 -5.82
CA TYR A 73 13.47 -16.10 -7.12
C TYR A 73 13.13 -14.61 -7.08
N THR A 74 13.56 -13.90 -8.12
CA THR A 74 13.16 -12.53 -8.39
C THR A 74 12.64 -12.43 -9.80
N GLY A 75 11.51 -11.75 -9.98
CA GLY A 75 10.95 -11.50 -11.31
C GLY A 75 10.63 -10.02 -11.51
N ASN A 76 10.72 -9.56 -12.74
CA ASN A 76 10.34 -8.22 -13.14
C ASN A 76 8.87 -8.18 -13.50
N ILE A 77 8.22 -7.10 -13.07
CA ILE A 77 6.83 -6.78 -13.40
C ILE A 77 6.75 -5.34 -13.89
N PHE A 78 5.69 -5.01 -14.58
CA PHE A 78 5.37 -3.63 -14.93
C PHE A 78 3.89 -3.36 -14.77
N GLY A 79 3.53 -2.08 -14.71
CA GLY A 79 2.14 -1.65 -14.74
C GLY A 79 2.01 -0.18 -14.42
N GLU A 80 0.77 0.30 -14.53
CA GLU A 80 0.44 1.69 -14.24
C GLU A 80 -0.13 1.81 -12.82
N ILE A 81 0.40 2.76 -12.05
CA ILE A 81 -0.02 2.98 -10.66
C ILE A 81 -1.46 3.50 -10.63
N VAL A 82 -2.32 2.82 -9.87
CA VAL A 82 -3.71 3.28 -9.62
C VAL A 82 -3.82 4.14 -8.36
N GLY A 83 -4.93 4.86 -8.23
CA GLY A 83 -5.17 5.78 -7.12
C GLY A 83 -5.35 5.14 -5.73
N GLN A 84 -5.39 5.98 -4.70
CA GLN A 84 -5.53 5.54 -3.30
C GLN A 84 -6.88 4.87 -3.01
N SER A 85 -7.96 5.27 -3.71
CA SER A 85 -9.26 4.58 -3.62
C SER A 85 -9.16 3.09 -3.98
N ASN A 86 -8.15 2.74 -4.78
CA ASN A 86 -7.86 1.41 -5.24
C ASN A 86 -6.74 0.73 -4.43
N GLY A 87 -6.37 1.25 -3.26
CA GLY A 87 -5.46 0.59 -2.33
C GLY A 87 -3.97 0.90 -2.49
N THR A 88 -3.61 1.90 -3.31
CA THR A 88 -2.25 2.45 -3.33
C THR A 88 -2.02 3.35 -2.11
N PHE A 89 -1.01 3.05 -1.31
CA PHE A 89 -0.61 3.79 -0.11
C PHE A 89 0.92 4.04 -0.12
N ILE A 90 1.33 5.26 -0.49
CA ILE A 90 2.75 5.65 -0.63
C ILE A 90 3.18 6.76 0.35
N GLY A 91 2.25 7.28 1.15
CA GLY A 91 2.51 8.34 2.14
C GLY A 91 3.13 7.83 3.44
N ALA A 92 3.33 8.73 4.41
CA ALA A 92 3.96 8.46 5.70
C ALA A 92 3.28 7.33 6.48
N GLN A 93 1.95 7.19 6.38
CA GLN A 93 1.21 6.13 7.06
C GLN A 93 1.46 4.75 6.43
N GLY A 94 1.77 4.68 5.13
CA GLY A 94 1.79 3.44 4.36
C GLY A 94 0.48 2.67 4.48
N ASN A 95 0.59 1.34 4.58
CA ASN A 95 -0.55 0.42 4.69
C ASN A 95 -1.06 0.20 6.13
N HIS A 96 -0.70 1.08 7.07
CA HIS A 96 -1.15 0.95 8.46
C HIS A 96 -2.65 1.18 8.60
N TYR A 97 -3.32 0.27 9.29
CA TYR A 97 -4.74 0.39 9.60
C TYR A 97 -4.93 1.17 10.91
N ILE A 98 -5.55 2.34 10.79
CA ILE A 98 -5.80 3.26 11.92
C ILE A 98 -6.96 2.83 12.82
N GLY A 99 -7.68 1.77 12.49
CA GLY A 99 -8.89 1.37 13.22
C GLY A 99 -10.17 2.03 12.67
N PRO A 100 -11.34 1.60 13.16
CA PRO A 100 -12.64 2.10 12.70
C PRO A 100 -13.02 3.45 13.33
N ASP A 101 -12.40 3.84 14.45
CA ASP A 101 -12.69 5.10 15.17
C ASP A 101 -11.61 6.16 14.86
N PRO A 102 -11.93 7.18 14.04
CA PRO A 102 -11.00 8.26 13.72
C PRO A 102 -10.64 9.14 14.93
N SER A 103 -11.43 9.10 16.01
CA SER A 103 -11.19 9.88 17.23
C SER A 103 -10.13 9.24 18.11
N ASN A 104 -9.92 7.93 17.97
CA ASN A 104 -8.94 7.15 18.70
C ASN A 104 -8.16 6.22 17.74
N PRO A 105 -7.37 6.81 16.82
CA PRO A 105 -6.68 6.02 15.83
C PRO A 105 -5.59 5.16 16.48
N LYS A 106 -5.45 3.92 15.99
CA LYS A 106 -4.32 3.06 16.34
C LYS A 106 -3.03 3.74 15.92
N GLN A 107 -2.16 3.99 16.89
CA GLN A 107 -0.91 4.70 16.67
C GLN A 107 0.12 3.84 15.91
N LEU A 108 0.92 4.52 15.08
CA LEU A 108 2.17 4.10 14.52
C LEU A 108 3.28 4.45 15.51
N ASP A 109 3.84 3.44 16.16
CA ASP A 109 4.97 3.58 17.08
C ASP A 109 6.27 3.01 16.48
N ASP A 110 7.35 3.11 17.25
CA ASP A 110 8.68 2.59 16.88
C ASP A 110 8.69 1.08 16.54
N PHE A 111 7.69 0.30 16.96
CA PHE A 111 7.64 -1.15 16.74
C PHE A 111 6.71 -1.54 15.59
N THR A 112 5.89 -0.61 15.14
CA THR A 112 4.90 -0.88 14.10
C THR A 112 5.58 -0.90 12.73
N LYS A 113 5.48 -2.05 12.05
CA LYS A 113 5.95 -2.20 10.69
C LYS A 113 4.88 -1.71 9.73
N THR A 114 5.14 -0.59 9.06
CA THR A 114 4.34 -0.15 7.92
C THR A 114 5.16 -0.18 6.65
N LYS A 115 4.49 -0.40 5.53
CA LYS A 115 5.08 -0.54 4.20
C LYS A 115 4.26 0.28 3.22
N CYS A 116 4.89 0.73 2.14
CA CYS A 116 4.13 1.22 1.01
C CYS A 116 3.38 0.07 0.33
N THR A 117 2.21 0.37 -0.21
CA THR A 117 1.48 -0.54 -1.10
C THR A 117 1.26 0.18 -2.43
N ILE A 118 1.64 -0.45 -3.53
CA ILE A 118 1.43 0.08 -4.87
C ILE A 118 0.54 -0.90 -5.60
N VAL A 119 -0.62 -0.43 -6.07
CA VAL A 119 -1.50 -1.25 -6.89
C VAL A 119 -1.26 -0.88 -8.35
N LEU A 120 -1.02 -1.88 -9.18
CA LEU A 120 -0.79 -1.75 -10.60
C LEU A 120 -1.97 -2.27 -11.38
N ALA A 121 -2.28 -1.60 -12.49
CA ALA A 121 -3.27 -2.03 -13.46
C ALA A 121 -2.66 -2.01 -14.87
N CYS A 122 -3.39 -2.58 -15.83
CA CYS A 122 -3.01 -2.55 -17.23
C CYS A 122 -2.82 -1.09 -17.68
N PRO A 123 -1.69 -0.72 -18.32
CA PRO A 123 -1.43 0.66 -18.71
C PRO A 123 -2.53 1.26 -19.60
N SER A 124 -2.77 2.56 -19.44
CA SER A 124 -3.76 3.30 -20.24
C SER A 124 -3.40 3.27 -21.72
N PHE A 125 -4.38 2.98 -22.60
CA PHE A 125 -4.16 2.84 -24.05
C PHE A 125 -3.08 1.80 -24.42
N ALA A 126 -2.95 0.75 -23.61
CA ALA A 126 -2.06 -0.37 -23.90
C ALA A 126 -2.31 -0.93 -25.31
N THR A 127 -1.21 -1.16 -26.04
CA THR A 127 -1.23 -2.00 -27.25
C THR A 127 -1.58 -3.44 -26.86
N PRO A 128 -2.12 -4.26 -27.78
CA PRO A 128 -2.41 -5.68 -27.50
C PRO A 128 -1.26 -6.43 -26.82
N ALA A 129 -0.03 -6.27 -27.31
CA ALA A 129 1.14 -6.91 -26.72
C ALA A 129 1.38 -6.53 -25.24
N ILE A 130 1.18 -5.26 -24.87
CA ILE A 130 1.28 -4.80 -23.48
C ILE A 130 0.14 -5.34 -22.62
N SER A 131 -1.08 -5.38 -23.16
CA SER A 131 -2.23 -5.96 -22.46
C SER A 131 -2.02 -7.44 -22.19
N ASP A 132 -1.56 -8.20 -23.18
CA ASP A 132 -1.27 -9.63 -23.05
C ASP A 132 -0.15 -9.88 -22.03
N LEU A 133 0.96 -9.14 -22.10
CA LEU A 133 2.04 -9.25 -21.11
C LEU A 133 1.58 -8.87 -19.69
N PHE A 134 0.69 -7.88 -19.55
CA PHE A 134 0.14 -7.53 -18.24
C PHE A 134 -0.79 -8.63 -17.71
N TYR A 135 -1.66 -9.17 -18.56
CA TYR A 135 -2.54 -10.27 -18.20
C TYR A 135 -1.76 -11.54 -17.81
N ASN A 136 -0.71 -11.89 -18.56
CA ASN A 136 0.14 -13.02 -18.23
C ASN A 136 0.79 -12.88 -16.85
N GLN A 137 1.16 -11.65 -16.43
CA GLN A 137 1.65 -11.43 -15.07
C GLN A 137 0.59 -11.79 -14.01
N ILE A 138 -0.67 -11.42 -14.25
CA ILE A 138 -1.78 -11.78 -13.36
C ILE A 138 -1.97 -13.31 -13.34
N CYS A 139 -1.95 -13.97 -14.50
CA CYS A 139 -2.07 -15.42 -14.59
C CYS A 139 -0.95 -16.14 -13.81
N THR A 140 0.30 -15.74 -13.98
CA THR A 140 1.44 -16.32 -13.25
C THR A 140 1.33 -16.10 -11.74
N LEU A 141 0.87 -14.94 -11.29
CA LEU A 141 0.67 -14.69 -9.86
C LEU A 141 -0.55 -15.44 -9.29
N SER A 142 -1.61 -15.61 -10.09
CA SER A 142 -2.81 -16.39 -9.72
C SER A 142 -2.50 -17.88 -9.62
N SER A 143 -1.68 -18.44 -10.52
CA SER A 143 -1.35 -19.86 -10.52
C SER A 143 -0.68 -20.33 -9.23
N ILE A 144 0.06 -19.43 -8.56
CA ILE A 144 0.61 -19.67 -7.21
C ILE A 144 -0.52 -19.95 -6.21
N ARG A 145 -1.57 -19.13 -6.22
CA ARG A 145 -2.72 -19.30 -5.33
C ARG A 145 -3.50 -20.56 -5.68
N ASP A 146 -3.69 -20.85 -6.96
CA ASP A 146 -4.41 -22.02 -7.46
C ASP A 146 -3.72 -23.33 -7.03
N ALA A 147 -2.39 -23.39 -7.14
CA ALA A 147 -1.60 -24.52 -6.67
C ALA A 147 -1.77 -24.76 -5.17
N ASP A 148 -1.70 -23.70 -4.36
CA ASP A 148 -1.94 -23.80 -2.91
C ASP A 148 -3.39 -24.20 -2.59
N GLN A 149 -4.37 -23.72 -3.36
CA GLN A 149 -5.77 -24.04 -3.15
C GLN A 149 -6.05 -25.53 -3.39
N ALA A 150 -5.41 -26.13 -4.40
CA ALA A 150 -5.51 -27.56 -4.65
C ALA A 150 -4.99 -28.39 -3.46
N GLU A 151 -3.85 -28.00 -2.87
CA GLU A 151 -3.30 -28.63 -1.66
C GLU A 151 -4.21 -28.46 -0.42
N GLU A 152 -4.80 -27.28 -0.26
CA GLU A 152 -5.72 -26.96 0.84
C GLU A 152 -6.99 -27.80 0.78
N ILE A 153 -7.57 -27.94 -0.41
CA ILE A 153 -8.74 -28.79 -0.66
C ILE A 153 -8.38 -30.25 -0.37
N GLY A 154 -7.22 -30.72 -0.85
CA GLY A 154 -6.77 -32.10 -0.62
C GLY A 154 -6.51 -32.43 0.85
N SER A 155 -6.11 -31.44 1.66
CA SER A 155 -5.82 -31.60 3.09
C SER A 155 -7.01 -31.26 4.01
N GLY A 156 -8.10 -30.72 3.48
CA GLY A 156 -9.24 -30.23 4.28
C GLY A 156 -8.88 -29.01 5.16
N THR A 157 -7.89 -28.22 4.75
CA THR A 157 -7.46 -27.02 5.47
C THR A 157 -8.31 -25.83 5.05
N GLU A 158 -8.87 -25.08 6.02
CA GLU A 158 -9.63 -23.87 5.72
C GLU A 158 -8.68 -22.66 5.68
N VAL A 159 -8.59 -22.00 4.54
CA VAL A 159 -7.70 -20.86 4.34
C VAL A 159 -8.48 -19.60 3.96
N VAL A 160 -8.16 -18.50 4.64
CA VAL A 160 -8.56 -17.14 4.25
C VAL A 160 -7.40 -16.49 3.51
N PRO A 161 -7.41 -16.46 2.17
CA PRO A 161 -6.33 -15.88 1.38
C PRO A 161 -6.42 -14.34 1.38
N LYS A 162 -5.26 -13.70 1.45
CA LYS A 162 -5.07 -12.30 1.07
C LYS A 162 -4.14 -12.30 -0.13
N GLU A 163 -4.73 -12.12 -1.30
CA GLU A 163 -4.08 -12.31 -2.60
C GLU A 163 -3.27 -11.08 -3.01
N MET A 164 -2.31 -11.32 -3.91
CA MET A 164 -1.50 -10.27 -4.54
C MET A 164 -2.06 -9.82 -5.89
N VAL A 165 -3.18 -10.41 -6.32
CA VAL A 165 -3.99 -9.98 -7.46
C VAL A 165 -5.40 -9.67 -6.96
N LYS A 166 -6.10 -8.75 -7.61
CA LYS A 166 -7.49 -8.42 -7.25
C LYS A 166 -8.24 -7.80 -8.43
N SER A 167 -9.55 -7.71 -8.28
CA SER A 167 -10.39 -6.88 -9.13
C SER A 167 -10.44 -5.44 -8.61
N LEU A 168 -10.29 -4.47 -9.50
CA LEU A 168 -10.54 -3.05 -9.27
C LEU A 168 -12.01 -2.69 -9.44
N ARG A 169 -12.75 -3.52 -10.17
CA ARG A 169 -14.16 -3.34 -10.48
C ARG A 169 -14.98 -4.42 -9.77
N ASN A 170 -16.29 -4.21 -9.69
CA ASN A 170 -17.18 -5.23 -9.14
C ASN A 170 -17.49 -6.35 -10.16
N SER A 171 -16.73 -6.46 -11.26
CA SER A 171 -16.95 -7.49 -12.30
C SER A 171 -16.43 -8.86 -11.88
N GLY A 172 -15.50 -8.91 -10.92
CA GLY A 172 -14.86 -10.15 -10.47
C GLY A 172 -13.60 -10.51 -11.27
N ASP A 173 -13.35 -9.84 -12.40
CA ASP A 173 -12.15 -10.08 -13.20
C ASP A 173 -10.91 -9.55 -12.48
N LEU A 174 -9.87 -10.36 -12.40
CA LEU A 174 -8.58 -9.95 -11.84
C LEU A 174 -7.89 -9.02 -12.85
N ASP A 175 -7.81 -7.73 -12.52
CA ASP A 175 -7.28 -6.67 -13.39
C ASP A 175 -6.22 -5.80 -12.71
N ALA A 176 -5.81 -6.16 -11.49
CA ALA A 176 -4.75 -5.48 -10.76
C ALA A 176 -3.80 -6.39 -9.97
N ILE A 177 -2.57 -5.91 -9.82
CA ILE A 177 -1.50 -6.53 -9.04
C ILE A 177 -1.17 -5.63 -7.84
N ILE A 178 -1.06 -6.21 -6.65
CA ILE A 178 -0.74 -5.52 -5.40
C ILE A 178 0.73 -5.76 -5.04
N LEU A 179 1.50 -4.69 -5.05
CA LEU A 179 2.91 -4.71 -4.66
C LEU A 179 3.08 -4.15 -3.26
N THR A 180 3.96 -4.79 -2.51
CA THR A 180 4.31 -4.39 -1.15
C THR A 180 5.74 -3.89 -1.15
N GLY A 181 5.96 -2.64 -0.73
CA GLY A 181 7.30 -2.07 -0.59
C GLY A 181 8.09 -2.67 0.59
N PRO A 182 9.36 -2.28 0.76
CA PRO A 182 10.10 -2.54 1.99
C PRO A 182 9.47 -1.82 3.19
N SER A 183 10.01 -2.08 4.39
CA SER A 183 9.63 -1.32 5.59
C SER A 183 9.92 0.16 5.38
N LEU A 184 8.91 1.01 5.61
CA LEU A 184 9.05 2.47 5.52
C LEU A 184 10.00 3.00 6.59
N TYR A 185 9.86 2.46 7.80
CA TYR A 185 10.62 2.89 8.96
C TYR A 185 11.46 1.76 9.56
N THR A 186 12.58 2.12 10.16
CA THR A 186 13.42 1.25 11.00
C THR A 186 13.72 1.93 12.32
N VAL A 187 14.00 1.13 13.35
CA VAL A 187 14.55 1.62 14.60
C VAL A 187 15.96 1.07 14.71
N MET A 188 16.93 1.97 14.84
CA MET A 188 18.31 1.57 15.12
C MET A 188 18.30 0.69 16.37
N LYS A 189 18.61 -0.59 16.17
CA LYS A 189 19.08 -1.41 17.28
C LYS A 189 20.36 -0.75 17.70
N ARG A 190 20.40 -0.15 18.91
CA ARG A 190 21.67 0.28 19.51
C ARG A 190 22.56 -0.94 19.41
N SER A 191 23.51 -0.91 18.47
CA SER A 191 24.61 -1.86 18.45
C SER A 191 25.13 -1.76 19.86
N LYS A 192 25.04 -2.84 20.64
CA LYS A 192 25.61 -2.85 21.99
C LYS A 192 27.08 -2.58 21.72
N THR A 193 27.46 -1.31 21.88
CA THR A 193 28.83 -0.85 21.77
C THR A 193 29.62 -1.85 22.60
N LEU A 194 30.63 -2.45 21.98
CA LEU A 194 31.53 -3.43 22.58
C LEU A 194 32.19 -2.80 23.82
N SER A 195 31.44 -2.68 24.92
CA SER A 195 31.96 -2.39 26.23
C SER A 195 32.56 -3.70 26.70
N ASN A 196 33.87 -3.83 26.45
CA ASN A 196 34.81 -4.76 27.07
C ASN A 196 34.17 -5.81 28.01
N GLN A 197 33.95 -7.03 27.49
CA GLN A 197 33.90 -8.23 28.31
C GLN A 197 34.89 -9.24 27.77
N LYS A 198 36.05 -9.28 28.43
CA LYS A 198 36.60 -10.57 28.85
C LYS A 198 35.50 -11.30 29.66
N ASP A 199 35.50 -12.62 29.50
CA ASP A 199 34.74 -13.61 30.28
C ASP A 199 33.34 -14.01 29.75
N GLN A 200 33.42 -14.97 28.83
CA GLN A 200 32.78 -16.28 28.86
C GLN A 200 31.27 -16.42 29.19
N SER A 201 30.62 -17.06 28.19
CA SER A 201 29.65 -18.16 28.28
C SER A 201 28.17 -17.88 27.98
N SER A 202 27.77 -18.47 26.84
CA SER A 202 26.49 -19.15 26.56
C SER A 202 25.18 -18.37 26.71
N ILE A 203 24.63 -17.96 25.55
CA ILE A 203 23.44 -18.52 24.89
C ILE A 203 23.07 -17.53 23.79
N SER A 204 23.34 -17.91 22.54
CA SER A 204 23.07 -17.10 21.34
C SER A 204 21.57 -17.10 21.02
N PRO A 205 20.95 -15.93 20.79
CA PRO A 205 19.65 -15.86 20.11
C PRO A 205 19.82 -16.03 18.59
N PRO A 206 18.78 -16.47 17.86
CA PRO A 206 18.89 -16.87 16.47
C PRO A 206 19.33 -15.71 15.58
N ALA A 207 20.38 -15.96 14.79
CA ALA A 207 21.00 -15.01 13.90
C ALA A 207 20.03 -14.61 12.79
N LYS A 208 19.50 -13.39 12.86
CA LYS A 208 18.99 -12.70 11.66
C LYS A 208 20.17 -12.45 10.74
N ARG A 209 20.31 -13.30 9.72
CA ARG A 209 21.27 -13.13 8.63
C ARG A 209 21.03 -11.76 7.98
N ASN A 210 21.89 -10.81 8.30
CA ASN A 210 22.06 -9.61 7.48
C ASN A 210 22.65 -10.06 6.15
N MET A 211 21.86 -10.07 5.08
CA MET A 211 22.38 -10.26 3.73
C MET A 211 23.28 -9.08 3.40
N LYS A 212 24.59 -9.33 3.36
CA LYS A 212 25.58 -8.41 2.82
C LYS A 212 25.31 -8.31 1.30
N LYS A 213 24.87 -7.14 0.83
CA LYS A 213 24.75 -6.82 -0.61
C LYS A 213 26.10 -7.17 -1.28
N ARG A 214 26.07 -8.07 -2.27
CA ARG A 214 27.16 -8.19 -3.24
C ARG A 214 26.90 -7.16 -4.32
N SER A 215 27.88 -6.28 -4.53
CA SER A 215 27.92 -5.40 -5.69
C SER A 215 28.02 -6.28 -6.93
N CYS A 216 27.04 -6.21 -7.82
CA CYS A 216 27.11 -6.78 -9.16
C CYS A 216 27.63 -5.69 -10.09
N ALA A 217 28.94 -5.41 -10.00
CA ALA A 217 29.65 -4.70 -11.05
C ALA A 217 30.29 -5.78 -11.93
N GLU A 218 29.71 -5.98 -13.11
CA GLU A 218 30.36 -6.74 -14.17
C GLU A 218 31.69 -6.07 -14.49
N ARG A 219 32.76 -6.83 -14.31
CA ARG A 219 34.13 -6.44 -14.61
C ARG A 219 34.32 -6.64 -16.12
N LEU A 220 34.07 -5.61 -16.91
CA LEU A 220 34.60 -5.51 -18.26
C LEU A 220 36.07 -5.09 -18.13
N GLU A 221 36.99 -5.97 -18.51
CA GLU A 221 38.42 -5.64 -18.68
C GLU A 221 38.53 -4.69 -19.89
N ASP A 222 38.95 -3.45 -19.67
CA ASP A 222 40.33 -2.92 -19.66
C ASP A 222 40.96 -2.81 -21.06
N VAL A 223 40.78 -1.63 -21.68
CA VAL A 223 41.76 -1.01 -22.60
C VAL A 223 41.73 0.52 -22.42
N GLY A 224 42.64 1.01 -21.57
CA GLY A 224 43.44 2.26 -21.67
C GLY A 224 42.84 3.61 -22.10
N GLU A 225 42.87 4.59 -21.19
CA GLU A 225 43.56 5.91 -21.31
C GLU A 225 43.37 6.72 -20.01
N PRO A 226 44.37 7.46 -19.49
CA PRO A 226 44.23 8.25 -18.27
C PRO A 226 43.51 9.56 -18.59
N LEU A 227 42.19 9.60 -18.41
CA LEU A 227 41.41 10.84 -18.44
C LEU A 227 41.50 11.53 -17.07
N ASP A 228 41.88 12.81 -17.12
CA ASP A 228 41.92 13.73 -15.98
C ASP A 228 40.62 13.66 -15.16
N LEU A 229 40.77 13.28 -13.89
CA LEU A 229 39.67 13.18 -12.95
C LEU A 229 39.04 14.57 -12.75
N PRO A 230 37.72 14.72 -12.95
CA PRO A 230 37.04 15.98 -12.67
C PRO A 230 37.14 16.29 -11.18
N ILE A 231 37.60 17.51 -10.89
CA ILE A 231 37.64 18.14 -9.58
C ILE A 231 36.27 17.95 -8.92
N VAL A 232 36.23 17.14 -7.85
CA VAL A 232 35.02 16.91 -7.07
C VAL A 232 34.60 18.25 -6.47
N PRO A 233 33.41 18.80 -6.80
CA PRO A 233 32.94 20.02 -6.17
C PRO A 233 32.80 19.76 -4.67
N ASN A 234 33.31 20.70 -3.89
CA ASN A 234 33.33 20.68 -2.44
C ASN A 234 31.87 20.72 -1.93
N VAL A 235 31.24 19.55 -1.76
CA VAL A 235 29.86 19.43 -1.27
C VAL A 235 29.84 19.88 0.19
N SER A 236 29.10 20.95 0.47
CA SER A 236 28.86 21.45 1.82
C SER A 236 28.40 20.31 2.74
N ALA A 237 28.97 20.22 3.94
CA ALA A 237 28.77 19.12 4.90
C ALA A 237 27.33 18.93 5.42
N ASP A 238 26.36 19.69 4.90
CA ASP A 238 24.97 19.72 5.35
C ASP A 238 23.98 19.05 4.39
N ASP A 239 24.41 18.62 3.18
CA ASP A 239 23.52 17.93 2.26
C ASP A 239 23.35 16.45 2.67
N PRO A 240 22.10 15.97 2.85
CA PRO A 240 21.86 14.59 3.25
C PRO A 240 22.34 13.64 2.15
N GLN A 241 23.23 12.71 2.50
CA GLN A 241 23.69 11.69 1.56
C GLN A 241 22.53 10.81 1.09
N ILE A 242 22.33 10.72 -0.23
CA ILE A 242 21.26 9.93 -0.85
C ILE A 242 21.84 8.61 -1.37
N PHE A 243 21.56 7.51 -0.66
CA PHE A 243 21.94 6.15 -1.09
C PHE A 243 20.96 5.11 -0.54
N VAL A 244 20.87 3.94 -1.18
CA VAL A 244 19.92 2.88 -0.76
C VAL A 244 20.22 2.41 0.66
N GLY A 245 19.21 2.46 1.52
CA GLY A 245 19.33 2.12 2.94
C GLY A 245 19.76 3.28 3.84
N ALA A 246 19.99 4.47 3.29
CA ALA A 246 20.15 5.68 4.08
C ALA A 246 18.92 5.91 4.97
N GLU A 247 19.16 6.49 6.13
CA GLU A 247 18.15 6.74 7.15
C GLU A 247 17.92 8.25 7.31
N TYR A 248 16.67 8.66 7.28
CA TYR A 248 16.27 10.07 7.34
C TYR A 248 15.32 10.37 8.49
N ASP A 249 15.15 11.66 8.79
CA ASP A 249 14.08 12.11 9.68
C ASP A 249 12.71 11.81 9.03
N HIS A 250 11.83 11.14 9.78
CA HIS A 250 10.48 10.82 9.33
C HIS A 250 9.63 12.07 9.06
N ARG A 251 9.99 13.23 9.65
CA ARG A 251 9.32 14.52 9.45
C ARG A 251 9.51 15.10 8.05
N LEU A 252 10.43 14.55 7.26
CA LEU A 252 10.58 14.93 5.85
C LEU A 252 9.38 14.50 5.00
N MET A 253 8.64 13.47 5.43
CA MET A 253 7.44 13.05 4.71
C MET A 253 6.34 14.12 4.84
N PRO A 254 5.77 14.59 3.72
CA PRO A 254 4.85 15.74 3.71
C PRO A 254 3.55 15.51 4.51
N ASP A 255 3.08 14.26 4.61
CA ASP A 255 1.91 13.86 5.37
C ASP A 255 2.23 13.30 6.77
N PHE A 256 3.47 13.43 7.23
CA PHE A 256 3.84 13.05 8.58
C PHE A 256 3.30 14.05 9.60
N GLY A 257 2.45 13.58 10.51
CA GLY A 257 1.93 14.38 11.62
C GLY A 257 0.54 13.94 12.08
N GLY A 258 0.05 14.58 13.14
CA GLY A 258 -1.22 14.23 13.77
C GLY A 258 -1.10 13.09 14.80
N PRO A 259 -2.23 12.70 15.43
CA PRO A 259 -2.22 11.76 16.56
C PRO A 259 -1.92 10.31 16.19
N ILE A 260 -1.83 10.00 14.89
CA ILE A 260 -1.53 8.66 14.38
C ILE A 260 -0.06 8.33 14.62
N PHE A 261 0.87 9.29 14.59
CA PHE A 261 2.30 9.02 14.71
C PHE A 261 2.80 9.23 16.14
N ALA A 262 3.35 8.18 16.73
CA ALA A 262 3.95 8.15 18.07
C ALA A 262 5.43 7.72 18.01
N PHE A 263 6.13 8.11 16.95
CA PHE A 263 7.55 7.79 16.76
C PHE A 263 8.45 8.54 17.73
N ARG A 264 9.44 7.83 18.29
CA ARG A 264 10.49 8.41 19.13
C ARG A 264 11.87 8.17 18.54
N LYS A 265 12.08 6.99 17.94
CA LYS A 265 13.37 6.54 17.39
C LYS A 265 13.28 6.06 15.96
N ALA A 266 12.07 5.89 15.42
CA ALA A 266 11.87 5.48 14.04
C ALA A 266 12.53 6.46 13.06
N LYS A 267 13.25 5.90 12.08
CA LYS A 267 13.89 6.60 10.97
C LYS A 267 13.31 6.10 9.66
N LEU A 268 13.15 7.01 8.71
CA LEU A 268 12.66 6.71 7.36
C LEU A 268 13.78 6.10 6.52
N ILE A 269 13.52 5.03 5.77
CA ILE A 269 14.55 4.31 5.01
C ILE A 269 14.47 4.69 3.53
N GLN A 270 15.62 4.88 2.87
CA GLN A 270 15.73 5.04 1.41
C GLN A 270 15.57 3.68 0.69
N PRO A 271 14.46 3.43 -0.02
CA PRO A 271 14.36 2.25 -0.89
C PRO A 271 15.17 2.44 -2.18
N GLN A 272 15.40 1.35 -2.92
CA GLN A 272 16.00 1.38 -4.26
C GLN A 272 14.93 1.70 -5.32
N TRP A 273 14.38 2.91 -5.25
CA TRP A 273 13.39 3.41 -6.19
C TRP A 273 14.02 4.50 -7.03
N MET A 274 13.92 4.39 -8.35
CA MET A 274 14.61 5.25 -9.29
C MET A 274 13.62 5.99 -10.20
N ASN A 275 13.93 7.23 -10.54
CA ASN A 275 13.20 7.99 -11.56
C ASN A 275 13.59 7.54 -12.97
N ILE A 276 13.10 8.25 -13.99
CA ILE A 276 13.38 7.94 -15.40
C ILE A 276 14.87 8.12 -15.75
N ASP A 277 15.56 9.03 -15.07
CA ASP A 277 16.98 9.36 -15.23
C ASP A 277 17.93 8.44 -14.45
N ASN A 278 17.39 7.42 -13.76
CA ASN A 278 18.12 6.50 -12.87
C ASN A 278 18.66 7.12 -11.57
N GLU A 279 18.10 8.24 -11.14
CA GLU A 279 18.40 8.83 -9.83
C GLU A 279 17.47 8.27 -8.76
N LEU A 280 17.97 8.18 -7.52
CA LEU A 280 17.16 7.70 -6.40
C LEU A 280 16.04 8.69 -6.06
N ILE A 281 14.81 8.19 -6.05
CA ILE A 281 13.65 8.93 -5.55
C ILE A 281 13.70 8.92 -4.03
N VAL A 282 13.93 10.08 -3.43
CA VAL A 282 13.87 10.25 -1.98
C VAL A 282 12.44 10.04 -1.46
N PRO A 283 12.24 9.44 -0.28
CA PRO A 283 10.91 9.09 0.22
C PRO A 283 9.89 10.23 0.24
N TRP A 284 10.31 11.46 0.59
CA TRP A 284 9.42 12.63 0.62
C TRP A 284 9.02 13.16 -0.76
N LYS A 285 9.59 12.61 -1.83
CA LYS A 285 9.21 12.86 -3.24
C LYS A 285 8.43 11.70 -3.86
N ASN A 286 8.19 10.61 -3.12
CA ASN A 286 7.42 9.47 -3.62
C ASN A 286 6.06 9.87 -4.16
N TYR A 287 5.36 10.80 -3.49
CA TYR A 287 4.02 11.21 -3.91
C TYR A 287 4.01 11.78 -5.34
N ASP A 288 5.09 12.43 -5.75
CA ASP A 288 5.25 13.10 -7.05
C ASP A 288 5.64 12.10 -8.15
N TYR A 289 6.73 11.36 -7.95
CA TYR A 289 7.22 10.41 -8.93
C TYR A 289 6.33 9.16 -9.06
N LEU A 290 5.73 8.69 -7.97
CA LEU A 290 4.90 7.47 -7.93
C LEU A 290 3.40 7.79 -7.89
N ARG A 291 3.02 8.93 -8.49
CA ARG A 291 1.64 9.36 -8.59
C ARG A 291 0.79 8.43 -9.46
N PRO A 292 -0.55 8.49 -9.34
CA PRO A 292 -1.42 7.72 -10.22
C PRO A 292 -1.15 8.03 -11.70
N GLY A 293 -1.19 7.00 -12.55
CA GLY A 293 -0.88 7.09 -13.97
C GLY A 293 0.61 6.91 -14.32
N THR A 294 1.50 6.89 -13.32
CA THR A 294 2.93 6.62 -13.56
C THR A 294 3.10 5.17 -13.97
N LEU A 295 3.85 4.94 -15.05
CA LEU A 295 4.23 3.61 -15.51
C LEU A 295 5.54 3.21 -14.84
N ILE A 296 5.54 2.09 -14.13
CA ILE A 296 6.73 1.58 -13.45
C ILE A 296 7.10 0.18 -13.94
N ALA A 297 8.37 -0.17 -13.77
CA ALA A 297 8.83 -1.55 -13.73
C ALA A 297 9.45 -1.80 -12.34
N ALA A 298 9.18 -2.97 -11.77
CA ALA A 298 9.70 -3.35 -10.46
C ALA A 298 10.26 -4.77 -10.49
N THR A 299 11.38 -4.98 -9.82
CA THR A 299 11.83 -6.33 -9.47
C THR A 299 11.17 -6.72 -8.15
N ILE A 300 10.54 -7.88 -8.13
CA ILE A 300 9.84 -8.40 -6.95
C ILE A 300 10.43 -9.75 -6.52
N CYS A 301 10.27 -10.08 -5.24
CA CYS A 301 10.32 -11.45 -4.74
C CYS A 301 8.98 -11.82 -4.13
N ILE A 302 8.62 -13.11 -4.17
CA ILE A 302 7.33 -13.58 -3.69
C ILE A 302 7.51 -14.29 -2.34
N GLU A 303 6.77 -13.84 -1.33
CA GLU A 303 6.73 -14.41 0.00
C GLU A 303 5.29 -14.73 0.40
N VAL A 304 5.08 -15.87 1.04
CA VAL A 304 3.77 -16.26 1.58
C VAL A 304 3.86 -16.47 3.07
N PHE A 305 3.04 -15.70 3.80
CA PHE A 305 2.92 -15.79 5.25
C PHE A 305 1.69 -16.62 5.61
N VAL A 306 1.90 -17.66 6.41
CA VAL A 306 0.83 -18.56 6.87
C VAL A 306 0.66 -18.36 8.37
N MET A 307 -0.50 -17.88 8.78
CA MET A 307 -0.80 -17.56 10.18
C MET A 307 -2.03 -18.31 10.66
N PRO A 308 -1.99 -18.99 11.82
CA PRO A 308 -3.19 -19.59 12.39
C PRO A 308 -4.18 -18.47 12.79
N ILE A 309 -5.46 -18.63 12.43
CA ILE A 309 -6.51 -17.67 12.83
C ILE A 309 -6.92 -17.94 14.29
N VAL A 310 -7.09 -19.22 14.63
CA VAL A 310 -7.37 -19.67 15.99
C VAL A 310 -6.35 -20.75 16.35
N LEU A 311 -5.70 -20.59 17.52
CA LEU A 311 -4.70 -21.53 18.01
C LEU A 311 -5.32 -22.93 18.14
N GLY A 312 -4.70 -23.93 17.51
CA GLY A 312 -5.17 -25.33 17.53
C GLY A 312 -6.29 -25.66 16.53
N SER A 313 -6.70 -24.72 15.66
CA SER A 313 -7.63 -24.98 14.57
C SER A 313 -6.92 -25.22 13.23
N ASN A 314 -7.56 -25.92 12.30
CA ASN A 314 -7.11 -26.04 10.90
C ASN A 314 -7.49 -24.81 10.05
N LYS A 315 -7.67 -23.65 10.67
CA LYS A 315 -8.02 -22.39 10.00
C LYS A 315 -6.82 -21.47 9.94
N PHE A 316 -6.37 -21.15 8.73
CA PHE A 316 -5.21 -20.31 8.49
C PHE A 316 -5.57 -19.07 7.67
N ARG A 317 -4.80 -18.01 7.86
CA ARG A 317 -4.73 -16.87 6.96
C ARG A 317 -3.44 -16.98 6.18
N LYS A 318 -3.54 -17.08 4.85
CA LYS A 318 -2.39 -17.00 3.95
C LYS A 318 -2.31 -15.60 3.36
N ILE A 319 -1.17 -14.94 3.47
CA ILE A 319 -0.94 -13.62 2.90
C ILE A 319 0.16 -13.73 1.85
N TYR A 320 -0.21 -13.45 0.61
CA TYR A 320 0.67 -13.46 -0.55
C TYR A 320 1.24 -12.06 -0.74
N HIS A 321 2.57 -11.93 -0.70
CA HIS A 321 3.26 -10.67 -0.91
C HIS A 321 4.15 -10.75 -2.15
N ALA A 322 3.88 -9.88 -3.13
CA ALA A 322 4.86 -9.46 -4.12
C ALA A 322 5.68 -8.31 -3.52
N LEU A 323 6.84 -8.63 -2.93
CA LEU A 323 7.70 -7.67 -2.26
C LEU A 323 8.63 -6.98 -3.25
N ILE A 324 8.54 -5.65 -3.35
CA ILE A 324 9.40 -4.82 -4.21
C ILE A 324 10.82 -4.83 -3.65
N THR A 325 11.78 -5.31 -4.44
CA THR A 325 13.22 -5.24 -4.14
C THR A 325 13.85 -3.99 -4.76
N SER A 326 13.44 -3.63 -5.98
CA SER A 326 13.78 -2.39 -6.67
C SER A 326 12.62 -1.92 -7.56
N LEU A 327 12.57 -0.63 -7.85
CA LEU A 327 11.55 -0.02 -8.69
C LEU A 327 12.18 1.05 -9.58
N LYS A 328 11.73 1.15 -10.83
CA LYS A 328 12.11 2.21 -11.77
C LYS A 328 10.87 2.81 -12.43
N VAL A 329 10.80 4.13 -12.49
CA VAL A 329 9.83 4.86 -13.32
C VAL A 329 10.23 4.73 -14.78
N ILE A 330 9.30 4.23 -15.60
CA ILE A 330 9.49 4.03 -17.05
C ILE A 330 8.89 5.19 -17.83
N ALA A 331 7.73 5.68 -17.39
CA ALA A 331 7.14 6.91 -17.91
C ALA A 331 6.38 7.62 -16.80
N GLU A 332 6.56 8.94 -16.73
CA GLU A 332 5.87 9.78 -15.77
C GLU A 332 4.39 9.92 -16.12
N SER A 333 3.58 10.23 -15.13
CA SER A 333 2.21 10.70 -15.30
C SER A 333 2.20 12.21 -15.42
N ASP A 334 1.21 12.81 -16.07
CA ASP A 334 0.91 14.24 -16.04
C ASP A 334 -0.33 14.57 -15.19
N ILE A 335 -0.87 13.59 -14.47
CA ILE A 335 -2.00 13.78 -13.56
C ILE A 335 -1.58 14.72 -12.43
N ALA A 336 -2.31 15.84 -12.32
CA ALA A 336 -2.09 16.81 -11.28
C ALA A 336 -2.37 16.18 -9.90
N ILE A 337 -1.40 16.31 -9.01
CA ILE A 337 -1.52 15.88 -7.62
C ILE A 337 -1.20 17.05 -6.70
N THR A 338 -1.84 17.07 -5.54
CA THR A 338 -1.48 17.94 -4.45
C THR A 338 -0.57 17.18 -3.49
N PRO A 339 0.50 17.79 -2.97
CA PRO A 339 1.29 17.19 -1.90
C PRO A 339 0.37 16.72 -0.77
N PRO A 340 0.57 15.50 -0.24
CA PRO A 340 -0.30 14.99 0.79
C PRO A 340 -0.04 15.78 2.08
N VAL A 341 -1.10 16.06 2.82
CA VAL A 341 -1.05 16.84 4.05
C VAL A 341 -1.25 15.92 5.26
N PRO A 342 -0.70 16.25 6.45
CA PRO A 342 -0.87 15.43 7.63
C PRO A 342 -2.35 15.23 7.99
N PHE A 343 -2.67 14.06 8.54
CA PHE A 343 -4.00 13.82 9.09
C PHE A 343 -4.15 14.63 10.37
N LEU A 344 -4.71 15.84 10.24
CA LEU A 344 -5.21 16.59 11.38
C LEU A 344 -6.42 15.81 11.89
N SER A 345 -6.38 15.33 13.14
CA SER A 345 -7.60 14.83 13.77
C SER A 345 -8.67 15.89 13.58
N ALA A 346 -9.87 15.46 13.15
CA ALA A 346 -11.00 16.34 12.97
C ALA A 346 -11.00 17.29 14.16
N GLN A 347 -10.69 18.57 13.91
CA GLN A 347 -10.69 19.58 14.95
C GLN A 347 -12.04 19.41 15.60
N LYS A 348 -12.04 18.93 16.85
CA LYS A 348 -13.21 18.58 17.65
C LYS A 348 -14.20 19.68 17.32
N LYS A 349 -15.21 19.38 16.47
CA LYS A 349 -16.05 20.38 15.82
C LYS A 349 -16.45 21.25 16.98
N VAL A 350 -15.79 22.40 17.15
CA VAL A 350 -16.02 23.24 18.32
C VAL A 350 -17.47 23.52 18.08
N ARG A 351 -18.36 22.94 18.91
CA ARG A 351 -19.78 23.19 18.82
C ARG A 351 -19.77 24.69 18.79
N ALA A 352 -20.00 25.28 17.62
CA ALA A 352 -20.09 26.70 17.48
C ALA A 352 -21.11 27.00 18.55
N ILE A 353 -20.67 27.71 19.60
CA ILE A 353 -21.57 28.20 20.61
C ILE A 353 -22.68 28.76 19.78
N GLN A 354 -23.83 28.11 19.85
CA GLN A 354 -24.97 28.41 19.01
C GLN A 354 -25.26 29.84 19.41
N GLU A 355 -24.75 30.80 18.63
CA GLU A 355 -25.01 32.20 18.84
C GLU A 355 -26.52 32.26 18.90
N SER A 356 -27.02 32.77 20.01
CA SER A 356 -28.43 32.94 20.33
C SER A 356 -29.05 33.97 19.37
N SER A 357 -28.93 33.75 18.06
CA SER A 357 -29.49 34.57 16.99
C SER A 357 -30.98 34.31 16.79
N SER A 358 -31.58 33.35 17.52
CA SER A 358 -33.03 33.10 17.48
C SER A 358 -33.84 34.30 17.96
N GLN A 359 -33.44 34.99 19.04
CA GLN A 359 -34.29 36.03 19.60
C GLN A 359 -34.31 37.32 18.78
N ALA A 360 -33.19 37.70 18.13
CA ALA A 360 -33.16 38.89 17.28
C ALA A 360 -33.80 38.64 15.91
N ALA A 361 -33.66 37.43 15.37
CA ALA A 361 -34.31 37.04 14.11
C ALA A 361 -35.82 36.81 14.28
N GLU A 362 -36.27 36.22 15.39
CA GLU A 362 -37.71 36.13 15.73
C GLU A 362 -38.32 37.51 15.99
N ALA A 363 -37.61 38.42 16.67
CA ALA A 363 -38.11 39.78 16.93
C ALA A 363 -38.29 40.61 15.65
N LEU A 364 -37.46 40.40 14.62
CA LEU A 364 -37.59 41.06 13.32
C LEU A 364 -38.66 40.40 12.42
N ALA A 365 -38.84 39.08 12.52
CA ALA A 365 -39.89 38.37 11.80
C ALA A 365 -41.30 38.62 12.36
N ALA A 366 -41.41 39.02 13.64
CA ALA A 366 -42.67 39.36 14.29
C ALA A 366 -43.22 40.76 13.92
N ILE A 367 -42.46 41.59 13.20
CA ILE A 367 -42.95 42.88 12.71
C ILE A 367 -43.69 42.63 11.38
N ASP A 368 -45.00 42.39 11.47
CA ASP A 368 -45.90 42.36 10.31
C ASP A 368 -46.10 43.80 9.80
N TRP A 369 -45.51 44.12 8.65
CA TRP A 369 -45.59 45.43 8.01
C TRP A 369 -46.84 45.60 7.14
N SER A 370 -47.78 44.64 7.16
CA SER A 370 -48.84 44.56 6.15
C SER A 370 -50.27 44.61 6.66
N THR A 371 -50.52 44.88 7.95
CA THR A 371 -51.89 44.93 8.48
C THR A 371 -52.46 46.36 8.57
N PRO A 372 -53.47 46.74 7.76
CA PRO A 372 -54.30 47.91 8.03
C PRO A 372 -55.24 47.63 9.21
N MET A 373 -55.30 48.58 10.15
CA MET A 373 -56.18 48.56 11.32
C MET A 373 -57.63 48.28 10.92
N THR A 374 -58.21 47.20 11.46
CA THR A 374 -59.65 46.92 11.39
C THR A 374 -60.11 46.38 12.76
N PRO A 375 -61.32 46.71 13.25
CA PRO A 375 -61.66 46.68 14.67
C PRO A 375 -62.09 45.29 15.16
N LEU A 376 -61.93 45.11 16.49
CA LEU A 376 -62.32 43.93 17.25
C LEU A 376 -63.79 43.53 17.07
N SER A 377 -64.03 42.24 16.84
CA SER A 377 -65.28 41.57 17.23
C SER A 377 -64.99 40.25 17.95
N ALA A 378 -65.66 40.06 19.07
CA ALA A 378 -65.57 38.93 19.98
C ALA A 378 -66.27 37.65 19.46
N SER A 379 -65.91 36.51 20.08
CA SER A 379 -66.55 35.17 20.09
C SER A 379 -65.49 34.11 19.70
N GLY A 380 -65.24 32.99 20.39
CA GLY A 380 -65.94 32.28 21.44
C GLY A 380 -65.73 30.77 21.22
N SER A 381 -65.53 30.00 22.30
CA SER A 381 -65.63 28.53 22.43
C SER A 381 -64.55 27.64 21.76
N ASP A 382 -64.27 26.40 22.16
CA ASP A 382 -64.41 25.53 23.36
C ASP A 382 -63.99 24.11 22.86
N ARG A 383 -63.66 23.20 23.80
CA ARG A 383 -63.42 21.72 23.68
C ARG A 383 -62.02 21.24 23.27
N THR A 384 -61.26 20.41 24.00
CA THR A 384 -61.41 19.19 24.87
C THR A 384 -61.39 17.83 24.16
N LEU A 385 -60.54 16.93 24.72
CA LEU A 385 -60.55 15.44 24.70
C LEU A 385 -60.10 14.78 23.37
N GLU A 386 -59.41 13.64 23.27
CA GLU A 386 -59.27 12.45 24.14
C GLU A 386 -58.11 11.56 23.61
N ASP A 387 -57.37 10.91 24.52
CA ASP A 387 -57.04 9.47 24.60
C ASP A 387 -56.70 8.61 23.36
N ASP A 388 -55.62 7.82 23.46
CA ASP A 388 -55.70 6.37 23.19
C ASP A 388 -54.50 5.52 23.68
N GLU A 389 -54.83 4.29 24.05
CA GLU A 389 -54.12 3.32 24.91
C GLU A 389 -53.18 2.30 24.22
N LYS A 390 -52.14 1.91 24.96
CA LYS A 390 -51.65 0.55 25.37
C LYS A 390 -51.42 -0.64 24.39
N HIS A 391 -50.29 -1.32 24.67
CA HIS A 391 -50.05 -2.79 24.88
C HIS A 391 -49.97 -3.74 23.65
N ILE A 392 -49.21 -4.86 23.59
CA ILE A 392 -48.24 -5.65 24.41
C ILE A 392 -47.59 -6.75 23.48
N PRO A 393 -46.51 -7.47 23.89
CA PRO A 393 -45.64 -8.33 23.05
C PRO A 393 -45.78 -9.86 23.26
N SER A 394 -45.03 -10.71 22.51
CA SER A 394 -44.60 -12.08 22.92
C SER A 394 -43.54 -12.69 21.97
N GLN A 395 -42.41 -13.21 22.52
CA GLN A 395 -41.94 -14.64 22.59
C GLN A 395 -41.67 -15.35 21.24
N GLY A 396 -40.62 -16.14 20.99
CA GLY A 396 -39.62 -16.87 21.78
C GLY A 396 -39.54 -18.32 21.25
N LEU A 397 -38.36 -18.85 20.83
CA LEU A 397 -38.20 -20.28 20.53
C LEU A 397 -36.74 -20.76 20.63
N LYS A 398 -36.54 -21.83 21.42
CA LYS A 398 -35.28 -22.55 21.69
C LYS A 398 -35.15 -23.77 20.76
N GLN A 399 -33.93 -24.15 20.35
CA GLN A 399 -33.64 -25.45 19.74
C GLN A 399 -32.72 -26.32 20.60
N LYS A 400 -33.01 -27.63 20.57
CA LYS A 400 -32.43 -28.74 21.34
C LYS A 400 -31.24 -29.36 20.60
N LYS A 401 -30.18 -29.72 21.33
CA LYS A 401 -29.07 -30.58 20.85
C LYS A 401 -29.40 -32.07 21.08
N VAL A 402 -29.05 -32.90 20.11
CA VAL A 402 -29.02 -34.38 20.21
C VAL A 402 -27.57 -34.83 20.20
N LYS A 403 -27.20 -35.69 21.16
CA LYS A 403 -25.93 -36.44 21.23
C LYS A 403 -26.20 -37.87 20.75
N LYS A 404 -25.32 -38.45 19.94
CA LYS A 404 -25.27 -39.90 19.67
C LYS A 404 -23.98 -40.50 20.24
N GLN A 405 -24.12 -41.73 20.71
CA GLN A 405 -23.10 -42.63 21.26
C GLN A 405 -22.22 -43.21 20.17
#